data_AF-A0A4Y2KQ64-F1
#
_entry.id   AF-A0A4Y2KQ64-F1
#
_cell.length_a   1.000
_cell.length_b   1.000
_cell.length_c   1.000
_cell.angle_alpha   90.00
_cell.angle_beta   90.00
_cell.angle_gamma   90.00
#
_symmetry.space_group_name_H-M   'P 1'
#
loop_
_entity.id
_entity.type
_entity.pdbx_description
1 polymer ?
#
loop_
_entity_poly.entity_id
_entity_poly.type
_entity_poly.pdbx_seq_one_letter_code
_entity_poly.pdbx_strand_id
1 'polypeptide(L)'
;MVPHPKGVMVWMGILANGVTKPRLYPNGVAVFHQDSAPSHASRITQKFLTDQQVQFLWPQQWMPNSPDAALCDYFLWGHLKNKLNKRRVSALRGPSKGY
;
A
#
# COMPACT_ATOMS: atom_id res chain seq x y z
N MET A 1 14.71 -7.23 30.88
CA MET A 1 14.56 -6.68 29.53
C MET A 1 13.47 -7.46 28.80
N VAL A 2 12.39 -6.82 28.35
CA VAL A 2 11.37 -7.47 27.52
C VAL A 2 11.89 -7.50 26.06
N PRO A 3 11.92 -8.64 25.37
CA PRO A 3 12.33 -8.67 23.97
C PRO A 3 11.33 -7.85 23.14
N HIS A 4 11.83 -6.92 22.33
CA HIS A 4 10.97 -6.24 21.36
C HIS A 4 10.51 -7.26 20.30
N PRO A 5 9.20 -7.36 20.04
CA PRO A 5 8.71 -8.25 19.00
C PRO A 5 9.26 -7.81 17.64
N LYS A 6 9.84 -8.75 16.89
CA LYS A 6 10.31 -8.51 15.52
C LYS A 6 9.08 -8.34 14.61
N GLY A 7 8.93 -7.15 14.01
CA GLY A 7 7.91 -6.87 13.02
C GLY A 7 8.43 -7.03 11.59
N VAL A 8 7.52 -7.26 10.63
CA VAL A 8 7.79 -7.16 9.19
C VAL A 8 6.98 -6.00 8.64
N MET A 9 7.63 -5.13 7.88
CA MET A 9 6.95 -4.06 7.14
C MET A 9 6.77 -4.53 5.70
N VAL A 10 5.52 -4.47 5.20
CA VAL A 10 5.17 -4.89 3.85
C VAL A 10 4.63 -3.68 3.09
N TRP A 11 5.12 -3.47 1.88
CA TRP A 11 4.56 -2.50 0.95
C TRP A 11 3.77 -3.22 -0.13
N MET A 12 2.49 -2.90 -0.31
CA MET A 12 1.62 -3.54 -1.29
C MET A 12 0.54 -2.57 -1.79
N GLY A 13 0.19 -2.65 -3.06
CA GLY A 13 -0.98 -1.98 -3.65
C GLY A 13 -2.02 -3.02 -4.07
N ILE A 14 -3.30 -2.66 -4.00
CA ILE A 14 -4.40 -3.46 -4.53
C ILE A 14 -5.23 -2.61 -5.47
N LEU A 15 -5.64 -3.23 -6.56
CA LEU A 15 -6.59 -2.69 -7.48
C LEU A 15 -7.95 -3.37 -7.29
N ALA A 16 -9.06 -2.68 -7.57
CA ALA A 16 -10.41 -3.20 -7.40
C ALA A 16 -10.66 -4.55 -8.13
N ASN A 17 -9.90 -4.85 -9.18
CA ASN A 17 -9.96 -6.11 -9.93
C ASN A 17 -8.93 -7.18 -9.48
N GLY A 18 -8.16 -6.93 -8.40
CA GLY A 18 -7.21 -7.88 -7.82
C GLY A 18 -5.87 -8.06 -8.57
N VAL A 19 -5.61 -7.32 -9.65
CA VAL A 19 -4.37 -7.45 -10.44
C VAL A 19 -3.32 -6.40 -10.01
N THR A 20 -2.10 -6.84 -9.70
CA THR A 20 -1.05 -6.01 -9.06
C THR A 20 0.18 -5.70 -9.93
N LYS A 21 0.07 -5.71 -11.27
CA LYS A 21 1.23 -5.47 -12.18
C LYS A 21 0.89 -4.61 -13.43
N PRO A 22 1.86 -3.88 -14.04
CA PRO A 22 2.60 -2.73 -13.50
C PRO A 22 2.66 -1.55 -14.50
N ARG A 23 1.90 -1.57 -15.59
CA ARG A 23 1.90 -0.54 -16.64
C ARG A 23 0.63 0.26 -16.43
N LEU A 24 0.70 1.23 -15.50
CA LEU A 24 -0.41 2.03 -14.99
C LEU A 24 -1.24 2.60 -16.17
N TYR A 25 -2.28 1.87 -16.56
CA TYR A 25 -3.38 2.24 -17.43
C TYR A 25 -3.06 3.10 -18.66
N PRO A 26 -2.80 2.49 -19.83
CA PRO A 26 -2.72 3.25 -21.07
C PRO A 26 -4.05 3.95 -21.43
N ASN A 27 -5.20 3.33 -21.09
CA ASN A 27 -6.53 3.73 -21.60
C ASN A 27 -7.67 3.64 -20.53
N GLY A 28 -7.37 3.66 -19.23
CA GLY A 28 -8.39 3.49 -18.17
C GLY A 28 -8.29 4.54 -17.08
N VAL A 29 -9.44 5.02 -16.58
CA VAL A 29 -9.54 6.01 -15.51
C VAL A 29 -9.19 5.36 -14.17
N ALA A 30 -7.90 5.20 -13.89
CA ALA A 30 -7.42 4.77 -12.59
C ALA A 30 -6.67 5.90 -11.92
N VAL A 31 -7.05 6.18 -10.69
CA VAL A 31 -6.39 7.17 -9.85
C VAL A 31 -5.62 6.43 -8.77
N PHE A 32 -4.33 6.71 -8.70
CA PHE A 32 -3.46 6.21 -7.66
C PHE A 32 -3.74 6.95 -6.35
N HIS A 33 -4.03 6.18 -5.30
CA HIS A 33 -4.32 6.69 -3.96
C HIS A 33 -3.26 6.14 -3.00
N GLN A 34 -2.65 7.03 -2.21
CA GLN A 34 -1.71 6.72 -1.13
C GLN A 34 -2.15 7.43 0.15
N ASP A 35 -1.60 7.02 1.29
CA ASP A 35 -1.83 7.70 2.56
C ASP A 35 -1.11 9.06 2.64
N SER A 36 -1.35 9.79 3.72
CA SER A 36 -0.80 11.12 3.93
C SER A 36 0.61 11.17 4.52
N ALA A 37 1.40 10.09 4.42
CA ALA A 37 2.76 10.06 4.96
C ALA A 37 3.63 11.18 4.34
N PRO A 38 4.51 11.85 5.12
CA PRO A 38 5.35 12.94 4.61
C PRO A 38 6.22 12.57 3.41
N SER A 39 6.62 11.29 3.30
CA SER A 39 7.39 10.78 2.17
C SER A 39 6.57 10.77 0.85
N HIS A 40 5.26 10.59 0.92
CA HIS A 40 4.36 10.64 -0.24
C HIS A 40 4.09 12.09 -0.65
N ALA A 41 3.98 13.00 0.32
CA ALA A 41 3.85 14.43 0.06
C ALA A 41 5.17 15.09 -0.40
N SER A 42 6.28 14.36 -0.44
CA SER A 42 7.58 14.95 -0.82
C SER A 42 7.59 15.42 -2.28
N ARG A 43 8.32 16.50 -2.55
CA ARG A 43 8.50 17.04 -3.91
C ARG A 43 9.10 16.01 -4.88
N ILE A 44 10.00 15.15 -4.37
CA ILE A 44 10.66 14.12 -5.17
C ILE A 44 9.64 13.08 -5.62
N THR A 45 8.81 12.59 -4.71
CA THR A 45 7.76 11.60 -5.00
C THR A 45 6.71 12.17 -5.95
N GLN A 46 6.20 13.37 -5.69
CA GLN A 46 5.20 14.01 -6.56
C GLN A 46 5.73 14.28 -7.97
N LYS A 47 7.00 14.72 -8.08
CA LYS A 47 7.66 14.91 -9.38
C LYS A 47 7.78 13.58 -10.12
N PHE A 48 8.22 12.52 -9.45
CA PHE A 48 8.31 11.20 -10.06
C PHE A 48 6.95 10.73 -10.60
N LEU A 49 5.87 10.84 -9.81
CA LEU A 49 4.53 10.42 -10.25
C LEU A 49 4.04 11.23 -11.46
N THR A 50 4.30 12.54 -11.47
CA THR A 50 3.98 13.43 -12.59
C THR A 50 4.77 13.07 -13.85
N ASP A 51 6.08 12.87 -13.72
CA ASP A 51 6.96 12.50 -14.84
C ASP A 51 6.58 11.13 -15.43
N GLN A 52 6.02 10.24 -14.60
CA GLN A 52 5.48 8.95 -15.02
C GLN A 52 4.03 9.03 -15.56
N GLN A 53 3.45 10.23 -15.66
CA GLN A 53 2.08 10.46 -16.14
C GLN A 53 1.02 9.66 -15.37
N VAL A 54 1.29 9.37 -14.09
CA VAL A 54 0.34 8.67 -13.23
C VAL A 54 -0.72 9.67 -12.81
N GLN A 55 -2.00 9.31 -12.95
CA GLN A 55 -3.08 10.05 -12.30
C GLN A 55 -3.09 9.69 -10.82
N PHE A 56 -2.92 10.67 -9.94
CA PHE A 56 -2.92 10.45 -8.49
C PHE A 56 -3.66 11.58 -7.77
N LEU A 57 -4.11 11.31 -6.55
CA LEU A 57 -4.69 12.35 -5.69
C LEU A 57 -3.59 13.24 -5.14
N TRP A 58 -3.72 14.54 -5.35
CA TRP A 58 -2.79 15.52 -4.78
C TRP A 58 -2.90 15.55 -3.26
N PRO A 59 -1.83 15.91 -2.53
CA PRO A 59 -1.88 16.03 -1.07
C PRO A 59 -3.01 16.90 -0.55
N GLN A 60 -3.38 17.95 -1.29
CA GLN A 60 -4.52 18.82 -0.97
C GLN A 60 -5.88 18.12 -1.03
N GLN A 61 -5.99 17.02 -1.77
CA GLN A 61 -7.20 16.23 -1.96
C GLN A 61 -7.29 15.04 -1.00
N TRP A 62 -6.24 14.76 -0.22
CA TRP A 62 -6.27 13.69 0.78
C TRP A 62 -7.18 14.08 1.93
N MET A 63 -7.98 13.12 2.41
CA MET A 63 -8.77 13.34 3.62
C MET A 63 -7.83 13.33 4.84
N PRO A 64 -7.72 14.43 5.60
CA PRO A 64 -6.81 14.49 6.74
C PRO A 64 -7.20 13.43 7.79
N ASN A 65 -6.21 12.71 8.32
CA ASN A 65 -6.35 11.75 9.42
C ASN A 65 -7.45 10.66 9.23
N SER A 66 -7.71 10.23 7.99
CA SER A 66 -8.78 9.28 7.67
C SER A 66 -8.23 7.92 7.23
N PRO A 67 -7.83 7.02 8.15
CA PRO A 67 -7.42 5.65 7.79
C PRO A 67 -8.55 4.85 7.13
N ASP A 68 -9.82 5.23 7.35
CA ASP A 68 -10.99 4.63 6.70
C ASP A 68 -11.05 4.93 5.19
N ALA A 69 -10.35 5.97 4.73
CA ALA A 69 -10.29 6.38 3.32
C ALA A 69 -9.37 5.48 2.49
N ALA A 70 -8.34 4.94 3.11
CA ALA A 70 -7.38 4.08 2.46
C ALA A 70 -7.89 2.64 2.53
N LEU A 71 -8.37 2.11 1.41
CA LEU A 71 -8.84 0.72 1.29
C LEU A 71 -7.82 -0.30 1.85
N CYS A 72 -6.51 0.02 1.75
CA CYS A 72 -5.46 -0.78 2.33
C CYS A 72 -5.50 -0.80 3.87
N ASP A 73 -5.68 0.36 4.50
CA ASP A 73 -5.70 0.50 5.97
C ASP A 73 -7.00 -0.01 6.59
N TYR A 74 -8.13 0.26 5.95
CA TYR A 74 -9.43 -0.21 6.42
C TYR A 74 -9.59 -1.73 6.34
N PHE A 75 -9.19 -2.36 5.22
CA PHE A 75 -9.52 -3.76 4.95
C PHE A 75 -8.31 -4.67 4.78
N LEU A 76 -7.37 -4.32 3.89
CA LEU A 76 -6.31 -5.23 3.46
C LEU A 76 -5.41 -5.67 4.61
N TRP A 77 -4.90 -4.71 5.39
CA TRP A 77 -3.95 -5.02 6.46
C TRP A 77 -4.59 -5.84 7.57
N GLY A 78 -5.85 -5.53 7.94
CA GLY A 78 -6.63 -6.33 8.88
C GLY A 78 -6.83 -7.76 8.40
N HIS A 79 -7.22 -7.94 7.14
CA HIS A 79 -7.41 -9.27 6.54
C HIS A 79 -6.12 -10.09 6.46
N LEU A 80 -5.02 -9.46 6.04
CA LEU A 80 -3.71 -10.12 5.96
C LEU A 80 -3.24 -10.55 7.35
N LYS A 81 -3.30 -9.65 8.34
CA LYS A 81 -2.94 -9.94 9.73
C LYS A 81 -3.75 -11.11 10.29
N ASN A 82 -5.07 -11.13 10.03
CA ASN A 82 -5.94 -12.23 10.44
C ASN A 82 -5.53 -13.57 9.79
N LYS A 83 -5.21 -13.58 8.50
CA LYS A 83 -4.75 -14.79 7.81
C LYS A 83 -3.40 -15.28 8.34
N LEU A 84 -2.44 -14.39 8.57
CA LEU A 84 -1.13 -14.74 9.11
C LEU A 84 -1.22 -15.29 10.53
N ASN A 85 -2.03 -14.67 11.38
CA ASN A 85 -2.28 -15.14 12.75
C ASN A 85 -2.92 -16.54 12.77
N LYS A 86 -3.91 -16.80 11.91
CA LYS A 86 -4.52 -18.14 11.77
C LYS A 86 -3.51 -19.20 11.34
N ARG A 87 -2.52 -18.85 10.52
CA ARG A 87 -1.46 -19.74 10.06
C ARG A 87 -0.32 -19.92 11.08
N ARG A 88 -0.36 -19.22 12.23
CA ARG A 88 0.67 -19.26 13.28
C ARG A 88 2.08 -19.06 12.73
N VAL A 89 2.25 -18.13 11.78
CA VAL A 89 3.55 -17.83 11.18
C VAL A 89 4.47 -17.25 12.26
N SER A 90 5.38 -18.08 12.78
CA SER A 90 6.33 -17.73 13.85
C SER A 90 7.75 -17.47 13.33
N ALA A 91 7.98 -17.67 12.03
CA ALA A 91 9.28 -17.52 11.40
C ALA A 91 9.19 -16.61 10.18
N LEU A 92 10.20 -15.74 10.04
CA LEU A 92 10.38 -14.86 8.89
C LEU A 92 10.91 -15.67 7.71
N ARG A 93 10.05 -16.44 7.04
CA ARG A 93 10.32 -16.94 5.70
C ARG A 93 9.78 -15.92 4.70
N GLY A 94 10.62 -15.50 3.77
CA GLY A 94 10.22 -14.59 2.69
C GLY A 94 9.01 -15.14 1.92
N PRO A 95 8.20 -14.27 1.28
CA PRO A 95 7.06 -14.72 0.49
C PRO A 95 7.54 -15.73 -0.57
N SER A 96 7.04 -16.96 -0.48
CA SER A 96 7.28 -17.99 -1.49
C SER A 96 6.59 -17.56 -2.79
N LYS A 97 7.37 -17.28 -3.84
CA LYS A 97 6.84 -17.18 -5.21
C LYS A 97 6.32 -18.56 -5.60
N GLY A 98 5.00 -18.76 -5.48
CA GLY A 98 4.32 -19.80 -6.24
C GLY A 98 4.35 -19.35 -7.70
N TYR A 99 5.12 -20.07 -8.51
CA TYR A 99 5.00 -20.02 -9.96
C TYR A 99 3.73 -20.76 -10.38
#